data_AF-A0A0M0KZF9-F1
#
_entry.id   AF-A0A0M0KZF9-F1
#
_cell.length_a   1.000
_cell.length_b   1.000
_cell.length_c   1.000
_cell.angle_alpha   90.00
_cell.angle_beta   90.00
_cell.angle_gamma   90.00
#
_symmetry.space_group_name_H-M   'P 1'
#
loop_
_entity.id
_entity.type
_entity.pdbx_description
1 polymer ?
#
loop_
_entity_poly.entity_id
_entity_poly.type
_entity_poly.pdbx_seq_one_letter_code
_entity_poly.pdbx_strand_id
1 'polypeptide(L)'
;MKKLYVLILSIFITLSFNLPAQATTYTNQTVTAYVALSGKLTYYETTPVRYSTAAMRPATCRNVNSGTTLPKGTIITTSKGLTFPDARLRSSFSVYDMGDVNCTRDVTDYFFDVYFGVKGTADETNAKKFYYASVTYTTR
;
A
#
# COMPACT_ATOMS: atom_id res chain seq x y z
N MET A 1 -17.23 -37.18 53.58
CA MET A 1 -16.74 -35.86 53.12
C MET A 1 -16.50 -35.95 51.62
N LYS A 2 -17.39 -35.38 50.79
CA LYS A 2 -17.32 -35.41 49.32
C LYS A 2 -16.96 -34.00 48.83
N LYS A 3 -15.79 -33.84 48.20
CA LYS A 3 -15.49 -32.69 47.34
C LYS A 3 -14.83 -33.24 46.09
N LEU A 4 -15.60 -33.35 45.02
CA LEU A 4 -15.07 -33.61 43.68
C LEU A 4 -15.55 -32.48 42.79
N TYR A 5 -14.74 -31.42 42.75
CA TYR A 5 -14.80 -30.40 41.71
C TYR A 5 -13.97 -30.94 40.55
N VAL A 6 -14.60 -31.28 39.43
CA VAL A 6 -13.89 -31.38 38.14
C VAL A 6 -14.65 -30.54 37.13
N LEU A 7 -14.29 -29.27 37.19
CA LEU A 7 -14.21 -28.28 36.13
C LEU A 7 -14.29 -28.87 34.71
N ILE A 8 -15.49 -28.92 34.12
CA ILE A 8 -15.66 -29.01 32.66
C ILE A 8 -15.64 -27.57 32.13
N LEU A 9 -14.46 -26.95 32.17
CA LEU A 9 -14.20 -25.64 31.57
C LEU A 9 -13.38 -25.86 30.30
N SER A 10 -14.05 -25.65 29.17
CA SER A 10 -13.48 -24.98 28.01
C SER A 10 -12.30 -25.66 27.30
N ILE A 11 -12.62 -26.60 26.42
CA ILE A 11 -11.80 -26.88 25.23
C ILE A 11 -12.63 -26.48 24.01
N PHE A 12 -12.97 -25.20 23.92
CA PHE A 12 -13.07 -24.53 22.62
C PHE A 12 -11.67 -24.02 22.31
N ILE A 13 -10.78 -24.93 21.92
CA ILE A 13 -9.57 -24.56 21.21
C ILE A 13 -10.07 -24.07 19.86
N THR A 14 -10.34 -22.77 19.77
CA THR A 14 -10.47 -22.08 18.50
C THR A 14 -9.12 -22.23 17.82
N LEU A 15 -9.01 -23.22 16.93
CA LEU A 15 -7.96 -23.26 15.93
C LEU A 15 -8.09 -21.98 15.11
N SER A 16 -7.33 -20.96 15.52
CA SER A 16 -7.01 -19.81 14.69
C SER A 16 -6.09 -20.32 13.58
N PHE A 17 -6.64 -21.06 12.62
CA PHE A 17 -5.97 -21.29 11.36
C PHE A 17 -5.77 -19.91 10.74
N ASN A 18 -4.53 -19.43 10.75
CA ASN A 18 -4.10 -18.32 9.90
C ASN A 18 -4.25 -18.83 8.46
N LEU A 19 -5.44 -18.66 7.89
CA LEU A 19 -5.65 -18.88 6.47
C LEU A 19 -4.65 -17.98 5.74
N PRO A 20 -3.90 -18.50 4.75
CA PRO A 20 -2.96 -17.68 4.01
C PRO A 20 -3.73 -16.48 3.43
N ALA A 21 -3.22 -15.28 3.65
CA ALA A 21 -3.78 -14.07 3.06
C ALA A 21 -3.91 -14.30 1.54
N GLN A 22 -5.15 -14.28 1.05
CA GLN A 22 -5.45 -14.63 -0.33
C GLN A 22 -4.99 -13.47 -1.21
N ALA A 23 -4.09 -13.76 -2.15
CA ALA A 23 -3.60 -12.74 -3.05
C ALA A 23 -4.75 -12.23 -3.93
N THR A 24 -4.98 -10.92 -3.94
CA THR A 24 -6.03 -10.30 -4.77
C THR A 24 -5.40 -9.70 -6.00
N THR A 25 -5.98 -9.96 -7.18
CA THR A 25 -5.52 -9.42 -8.46
C THR A 25 -6.34 -8.20 -8.84
N TYR A 26 -5.65 -7.12 -9.21
CA TYR A 26 -6.23 -5.90 -9.73
C TYR A 26 -5.73 -5.67 -11.16
N THR A 27 -6.64 -5.44 -12.08
CA THR A 27 -6.33 -5.20 -13.50
C THR A 27 -6.65 -3.76 -13.88
N ASN A 28 -6.01 -3.27 -14.95
CA ASN A 28 -6.21 -1.93 -15.49
C ASN A 28 -6.06 -0.80 -14.45
N GLN A 29 -5.10 -0.93 -13.54
CA GLN A 29 -4.86 0.10 -12.54
C GLN A 29 -3.83 1.12 -13.00
N THR A 30 -4.05 2.38 -12.66
CA THR A 30 -3.08 3.44 -12.90
C THR A 30 -1.94 3.37 -11.88
N VAL A 31 -0.71 3.64 -12.31
CA VAL A 31 0.44 3.83 -11.42
C VAL A 31 1.09 5.15 -11.73
N THR A 32 1.27 6.00 -10.71
CA THR A 32 1.97 7.28 -10.87
C THR A 32 3.04 7.44 -9.80
N ALA A 33 3.55 8.66 -9.62
CA ALA A 33 4.60 8.95 -8.67
C ALA A 33 4.31 10.22 -7.88
N TYR A 34 4.88 10.30 -6.69
CA TYR A 34 4.85 11.49 -5.85
C TYR A 34 6.22 11.78 -5.25
N VAL A 35 6.38 13.01 -4.76
CA VAL A 35 7.52 13.46 -3.97
C VAL A 35 7.02 14.10 -2.68
N ALA A 36 7.87 14.13 -1.66
CA ALA A 36 7.57 14.77 -0.39
C ALA A 36 8.65 15.80 -0.03
N LEU A 37 8.32 16.74 0.85
CA LEU A 37 9.35 17.60 1.45
C LEU A 37 10.35 16.73 2.25
N SER A 38 11.60 17.19 2.34
CA SER A 38 12.64 16.46 3.08
C SER A 38 12.23 16.21 4.54
N GLY A 39 12.51 15.01 5.05
CA GLY A 39 12.20 14.59 6.42
C GLY A 39 10.72 14.33 6.73
N LYS A 40 9.82 14.43 5.74
CA LYS A 40 8.40 14.08 5.96
C LYS A 40 8.23 12.57 6.07
N LEU A 41 7.48 12.16 7.09
CA LEU A 41 7.02 10.79 7.28
C LEU A 41 5.80 10.52 6.40
N THR A 42 5.56 9.24 6.14
CA THR A 42 4.31 8.77 5.49
C THR A 42 3.12 8.94 6.42
N TYR A 43 1.91 8.76 5.89
CA TYR A 43 0.66 8.67 6.66
C TYR A 43 0.76 7.71 7.86
N TYR A 44 1.42 6.57 7.71
CA TYR A 44 1.62 5.58 8.79
C TYR A 44 2.87 5.82 9.64
N GLU A 45 3.38 7.06 9.67
CA GLU A 45 4.49 7.53 10.50
C GLU A 45 5.81 6.78 10.27
N THR A 46 6.04 6.32 9.04
CA THR A 46 7.30 5.67 8.65
C THR A 46 8.14 6.57 7.74
N THR A 47 9.45 6.35 7.69
CA THR A 47 10.30 6.99 6.68
C THR A 47 10.01 6.38 5.31
N PRO A 48 9.60 7.17 4.30
CA PRO A 48 9.33 6.63 2.97
C PRO A 48 10.62 6.16 2.29
N VAL A 49 10.55 5.03 1.58
CA VAL A 49 11.66 4.43 0.84
C VAL A 49 11.49 4.71 -0.64
N ARG A 50 12.47 5.40 -1.23
CA ARG A 50 12.48 5.77 -2.65
C ARG A 50 12.27 4.53 -3.52
N TYR A 51 11.34 4.64 -4.46
CA TYR A 51 10.94 3.63 -5.44
C TYR A 51 10.33 2.35 -4.86
N SER A 52 9.89 2.37 -3.59
CA SER A 52 9.28 1.21 -2.94
C SER A 52 8.03 1.56 -2.13
N THR A 53 8.01 2.69 -1.42
CA THR A 53 6.82 3.14 -0.71
C THR A 53 5.72 3.53 -1.69
N ALA A 54 4.53 2.97 -1.47
CA ALA A 54 3.31 3.28 -2.20
C ALA A 54 2.37 4.12 -1.35
N ALA A 55 1.79 5.16 -1.97
CA ALA A 55 0.65 5.89 -1.46
C ALA A 55 -0.63 5.42 -2.14
N MET A 56 -1.66 5.13 -1.34
CA MET A 56 -2.98 4.71 -1.80
C MET A 56 -4.01 5.80 -1.51
N ARG A 57 -5.19 5.71 -2.12
CA ARG A 57 -6.36 6.49 -1.68
C ARG A 57 -6.75 6.15 -0.23
N PRO A 58 -7.46 7.05 0.47
CA PRO A 58 -8.15 6.68 1.69
C PRO A 58 -9.22 5.62 1.40
N ALA A 59 -9.46 4.72 2.35
CA ALA A 59 -10.52 3.70 2.24
C ALA A 59 -11.92 4.35 2.08
N THR A 60 -12.08 5.57 2.60
CA THR A 60 -13.24 6.43 2.34
C THR A 60 -12.78 7.81 1.92
N CYS A 61 -13.18 8.23 0.72
CA CYS A 61 -12.88 9.55 0.18
C CYS A 61 -13.26 10.68 1.14
N ARG A 62 -12.41 11.70 1.24
CA ARG A 62 -12.51 12.86 2.15
C ARG A 62 -12.40 12.52 3.64
N ASN A 63 -12.03 11.28 4.00
CA ASN A 63 -11.79 10.88 5.37
C ASN A 63 -10.36 10.36 5.57
N VAL A 64 -9.48 11.25 6.04
CA VAL A 64 -8.08 10.92 6.35
C VAL A 64 -7.91 9.87 7.44
N ASN A 65 -8.93 9.64 8.27
CA ASN A 65 -8.86 8.67 9.37
C ASN A 65 -9.37 7.27 8.96
N SER A 66 -9.80 7.10 7.71
CA SER A 66 -10.32 5.81 7.22
C SER A 66 -9.23 4.76 6.94
N GLY A 67 -7.95 5.12 7.07
CA GLY A 67 -6.85 4.30 6.56
C GLY A 67 -6.82 4.31 5.02
N THR A 68 -5.99 3.46 4.43
CA THR A 68 -5.82 3.37 2.97
C THR A 68 -6.69 2.26 2.35
N THR A 69 -7.03 2.39 1.05
CA THR A 69 -7.83 1.39 0.30
C THR A 69 -7.23 -0.01 0.34
N LEU A 70 -5.90 -0.12 0.33
CA LEU A 70 -5.19 -1.32 0.73
C LEU A 70 -4.56 -1.08 2.11
N PRO A 71 -4.63 -2.00 3.08
CA PRO A 71 -4.10 -1.79 4.43
C PRO A 71 -2.60 -1.49 4.48
N LYS A 72 -2.15 -0.88 5.59
CA LYS A 72 -0.72 -0.72 5.91
C LYS A 72 0.03 -2.04 5.75
N GLY A 73 1.17 -1.99 5.08
CA GLY A 73 2.07 -3.13 4.91
C GLY A 73 1.70 -4.08 3.77
N THR A 74 0.57 -3.88 3.09
CA THR A 74 0.23 -4.64 1.87
C THR A 74 1.34 -4.51 0.84
N ILE A 75 1.76 -5.65 0.28
CA ILE A 75 2.77 -5.71 -0.77
C ILE A 75 2.08 -5.80 -2.13
N ILE A 76 2.22 -4.76 -2.92
CA ILE A 76 1.76 -4.69 -4.31
C ILE A 76 2.86 -5.27 -5.21
N THR A 77 2.55 -6.32 -5.95
CA THR A 77 3.46 -6.93 -6.93
C THR A 77 2.87 -6.82 -8.34
N THR A 78 3.43 -5.93 -9.17
CA THR A 78 3.01 -5.75 -10.55
C THR A 78 3.42 -6.95 -11.40
N SER A 79 2.55 -7.31 -12.35
CA SER A 79 2.76 -8.43 -13.29
C SER A 79 3.98 -8.24 -14.20
N LYS A 80 4.42 -7.00 -14.40
CA LYS A 80 5.62 -6.61 -15.14
C LYS A 80 6.42 -5.60 -14.33
N GLY A 81 7.75 -5.62 -14.49
CA GLY A 81 8.60 -4.58 -13.91
C GLY A 81 8.33 -3.21 -14.54
N LEU A 82 8.25 -2.18 -13.71
CA LEU A 82 8.15 -0.78 -14.12
C LEU A 82 9.55 -0.18 -14.20
N THR A 83 9.80 0.67 -15.20
CA THR A 83 11.10 1.29 -15.45
C THR A 83 11.25 2.57 -14.65
N PHE A 84 12.31 2.66 -13.86
CA PHE A 84 12.62 3.84 -13.05
C PHE A 84 13.74 4.70 -13.67
N PRO A 85 13.92 5.95 -13.21
CA PRO A 85 14.96 6.85 -13.72
C PRO A 85 16.40 6.32 -13.62
N ASP A 86 16.65 5.38 -12.72
CA ASP A 86 17.95 4.70 -12.57
C ASP A 86 18.11 3.49 -13.52
N ALA A 87 17.25 3.39 -14.54
CA ALA A 87 17.20 2.30 -15.52
C ALA A 87 16.93 0.90 -14.94
N ARG A 88 16.55 0.80 -13.66
CA ARG A 88 16.22 -0.49 -13.04
C ARG A 88 14.73 -0.76 -13.11
N LEU A 89 14.39 -2.03 -13.33
CA LEU A 89 13.01 -2.51 -13.24
C LEU A 89 12.66 -2.82 -11.79
N ARG A 90 11.47 -2.42 -11.36
CA ARG A 90 10.91 -2.77 -10.04
C ARG A 90 9.46 -3.18 -10.19
N SER A 91 9.04 -4.17 -9.42
CA SER A 91 7.67 -4.69 -9.45
C SER A 91 7.02 -4.76 -8.07
N SER A 92 7.75 -4.55 -6.99
CA SER A 92 7.24 -4.70 -5.62
C SER A 92 7.22 -3.36 -4.91
N PHE A 93 6.06 -3.01 -4.36
CA PHE A 93 5.80 -1.76 -3.65
C PHE A 93 5.05 -2.05 -2.35
N SER A 94 5.28 -1.26 -1.31
CA SER A 94 4.67 -1.48 0.01
C SER A 94 3.81 -0.30 0.42
N VAL A 95 2.57 -0.56 0.82
CA VAL A 95 1.61 0.47 1.21
C VAL A 95 1.96 1.02 2.58
N TYR A 96 2.42 2.26 2.62
CA TYR A 96 2.75 2.97 3.86
C TYR A 96 2.27 4.41 3.89
N ASP A 97 1.73 4.93 2.79
CA ASP A 97 1.33 6.32 2.67
C ASP A 97 -0.08 6.49 2.11
N MET A 98 -0.63 7.69 2.24
CA MET A 98 -1.93 8.07 1.72
C MET A 98 -1.80 9.27 0.78
N GLY A 99 -2.44 9.18 -0.39
CA GLY A 99 -2.54 10.24 -1.37
C GLY A 99 -3.98 10.46 -1.81
N ASP A 100 -4.21 11.51 -2.61
CA ASP A 100 -5.52 11.82 -3.22
C ASP A 100 -6.70 11.71 -2.24
N VAL A 101 -6.56 12.32 -1.07
CA VAL A 101 -7.54 12.24 0.03
C VAL A 101 -8.96 12.58 -0.42
N ASN A 102 -9.10 13.54 -1.33
CA ASN A 102 -10.40 13.98 -1.82
C ASN A 102 -10.96 13.13 -2.97
N CYS A 103 -10.22 12.13 -3.45
CA CYS A 103 -10.54 11.29 -4.60
C CYS A 103 -10.92 12.10 -5.84
N THR A 104 -10.11 13.12 -6.15
CA THR A 104 -10.41 14.07 -7.24
C THR A 104 -9.63 13.78 -8.51
N ARG A 105 -8.60 12.92 -8.45
CA ARG A 105 -7.81 12.57 -9.62
C ARG A 105 -8.56 11.60 -10.52
N ASP A 106 -8.45 11.82 -11.83
CA ASP A 106 -8.96 10.90 -12.86
C ASP A 106 -8.00 9.71 -13.02
N VAL A 107 -8.10 8.78 -12.08
CA VAL A 107 -7.29 7.56 -11.96
C VAL A 107 -8.17 6.45 -11.39
N THR A 108 -7.77 5.20 -11.60
CA THR A 108 -8.54 4.04 -11.16
C THR A 108 -8.66 3.93 -9.64
N ASP A 109 -9.70 3.26 -9.13
CA ASP A 109 -9.97 3.23 -7.68
C ASP A 109 -8.85 2.63 -6.82
N TYR A 110 -8.13 1.65 -7.38
CA TYR A 110 -6.99 1.00 -6.74
C TYR A 110 -5.66 1.41 -7.39
N PHE A 111 -5.58 2.65 -7.89
CA PHE A 111 -4.29 3.22 -8.29
C PHE A 111 -3.35 3.36 -7.08
N PHE A 112 -2.06 3.47 -7.36
CA PHE A 112 -1.08 3.83 -6.34
C PHE A 112 0.00 4.78 -6.88
N ASP A 113 0.52 5.63 -6.00
CA ASP A 113 1.67 6.49 -6.30
C ASP A 113 2.93 5.93 -5.67
N VAL A 114 4.01 5.85 -6.43
CA VAL A 114 5.32 5.44 -5.92
C VAL A 114 6.08 6.65 -5.41
N TYR A 115 6.70 6.55 -4.24
CA TYR A 115 7.53 7.62 -3.69
C TYR A 115 8.85 7.75 -4.48
N PHE A 116 9.09 8.92 -5.06
CA PHE A 116 10.29 9.18 -5.86
C PHE A 116 11.41 9.89 -5.09
N GLY A 117 11.10 10.45 -3.92
CA GLY A 117 12.07 11.16 -3.09
C GLY A 117 11.64 12.59 -2.77
N VAL A 118 12.59 13.52 -2.87
CA VAL A 118 12.47 14.85 -2.26
C VAL A 118 12.01 15.88 -3.28
N LYS A 119 10.96 16.63 -2.92
CA LYS A 119 10.42 17.74 -3.70
C LYS A 119 11.48 18.85 -3.90
N GLY A 120 11.50 19.49 -5.06
CA GLY A 120 12.49 20.50 -5.41
C GLY A 120 13.84 19.93 -5.87
N THR A 121 13.98 18.61 -6.01
CA THR A 121 15.15 17.95 -6.61
C THR A 121 14.80 17.36 -7.99
N ALA A 122 15.77 16.68 -8.62
CA ALA A 122 15.52 15.94 -9.85
C ALA A 122 14.40 14.88 -9.72
N ASP A 123 14.12 14.41 -8.49
CA ASP A 123 13.02 13.47 -8.21
C ASP A 123 11.66 14.02 -8.65
N GLU A 124 11.42 15.33 -8.52
CA GLU A 124 10.15 15.93 -8.88
C GLU A 124 9.91 15.93 -10.39
N THR A 125 10.94 16.25 -11.17
CA THR A 125 10.87 16.15 -12.64
C THR A 125 10.68 14.71 -13.09
N ASN A 126 11.34 13.76 -12.42
CA ASN A 126 11.22 12.34 -12.72
C ASN A 126 9.81 11.80 -12.36
N ALA A 127 9.26 12.20 -11.23
CA ALA A 127 7.93 11.81 -10.79
C ALA A 127 6.85 12.28 -11.78
N LYS A 128 6.94 13.53 -12.26
CA LYS A 128 6.01 14.09 -13.26
C LYS A 128 5.97 13.31 -14.58
N LYS A 129 7.03 12.57 -14.92
CA LYS A 129 7.13 11.76 -16.14
C LYS A 129 6.73 10.30 -15.93
N PHE A 130 6.58 9.87 -14.68
CA PHE A 130 6.30 8.48 -14.35
C PHE A 130 4.79 8.23 -14.32
N TYR A 131 4.28 7.61 -15.36
CA TYR A 131 2.86 7.31 -15.52
C TYR A 131 2.66 6.01 -16.29
N TYR A 132 1.84 5.12 -15.74
CA TYR A 132 1.36 3.92 -16.41
C TYR A 132 -0.17 3.90 -16.33
N ALA A 133 -0.83 3.94 -17.50
CA ALA A 133 -2.29 4.00 -17.59
C ALA A 133 -2.97 2.68 -17.19
N SER A 134 -2.33 1.54 -17.48
CA SER A 134 -2.88 0.20 -17.23
C SER A 134 -1.78 -0.75 -16.76
N VAL A 135 -1.87 -1.11 -15.49
CA VAL A 135 -1.01 -2.09 -14.82
C VAL A 135 -1.90 -3.14 -14.17
N THR A 136 -1.51 -4.40 -14.34
CA THR A 136 -2.07 -5.52 -13.56
C THR A 136 -1.12 -5.85 -12.43
N TYR A 137 -1.63 -6.00 -11.21
CA TYR A 137 -0.85 -6.36 -10.03
C TYR A 137 -1.61 -7.30 -9.10
N THR A 138 -0.86 -7.92 -8.19
CA THR A 138 -1.39 -8.75 -7.09
C THR A 138 -1.01 -8.14 -5.75
N THR A 139 -1.79 -8.41 -4.71
CA THR A 139 -1.49 -7.99 -3.34
C THR A 139 -1.28 -9.18 -2.42
N ARG A 140 -0.54 -9.01 -1.33
CA ARG A 140 -0.45 -9.94 -0.20
C ARG A 140 -0.17 -9.20 1.10
#